data_AF-A0A962H2J1-F1
#
_entry.id   AF-A0A962H2J1-F1
#
_cell.length_a   1.000
_cell.length_b   1.000
_cell.length_c   1.000
_cell.angle_alpha   90.00
_cell.angle_beta   90.00
_cell.angle_gamma   90.00
#
_symmetry.space_group_name_H-M   'P 1'
#
loop_
_entity.id
_entity.type
_entity.pdbx_description
1 polymer ?
#
loop_
_entity_poly.entity_id
_entity_poly.type
_entity_poly.pdbx_seq_one_letter_code
_entity_poly.pdbx_strand_id
1 'polypeptide(L)'
;MNTSPTNSDSDTLRVLAQAIAKLILRFRFSRSRFLTLLDEELVLQAKNNDPQANNVTLSIRTGINRRYIPQLLSGEAMHSKPERLKMILEDLKWTSQKHYQSGKVPLKGSFNTFETICELRASGTLTYKAILEELMKQGKVKVAGNKVEIISNNSEQDNEHREFARNSVEKVFYTVEEIIQTEKN
;
A
#
# COMPACT_ATOMS: atom_id res chain seq x y z
N MET A 1 -15.22 -7.85 37.56
CA MET A 1 -15.09 -6.38 37.50
C MET A 1 -14.86 -6.01 36.05
N ASN A 2 -15.82 -5.35 35.41
CA ASN A 2 -15.67 -4.82 34.05
C ASN A 2 -14.96 -3.47 34.16
N THR A 3 -13.68 -3.42 33.81
CA THR A 3 -12.99 -2.17 33.52
C THR A 3 -13.40 -1.77 32.10
N SER A 4 -14.36 -0.84 31.98
CA SER A 4 -14.58 -0.12 30.74
C SER A 4 -13.26 0.51 30.29
N PRO A 5 -12.86 0.40 29.02
CA PRO A 5 -11.65 1.07 28.55
C PRO A 5 -11.80 2.58 28.78
N THR A 6 -10.84 3.17 29.48
CA THR A 6 -10.77 4.61 29.72
C THR A 6 -10.68 5.33 28.37
N ASN A 7 -11.42 6.43 28.22
CA ASN A 7 -11.45 7.22 26.97
C ASN A 7 -10.05 7.61 26.44
N SER A 8 -9.02 7.62 27.29
CA SER A 8 -7.62 7.93 26.96
C SER A 8 -7.01 7.06 25.87
N ASP A 9 -7.22 5.74 25.92
CA ASP A 9 -6.50 4.80 25.03
C ASP A 9 -7.07 4.87 23.61
N SER A 10 -8.38 5.09 23.51
CA SER A 10 -9.09 5.34 22.26
C SER A 10 -8.63 6.65 21.60
N ASP A 11 -8.38 7.69 22.40
CA ASP A 11 -7.93 8.99 21.92
C ASP A 11 -6.46 8.94 21.43
N THR A 12 -5.56 8.27 22.17
CA THR A 12 -4.17 8.05 21.74
C THR A 12 -4.10 7.23 20.46
N LEU A 13 -4.86 6.12 20.37
CA LEU A 13 -4.92 5.30 19.17
C LEU A 13 -5.46 6.09 17.97
N ARG A 14 -6.44 6.98 18.18
CA ARG A 14 -6.99 7.86 17.14
C ARG A 14 -5.95 8.85 16.64
N VAL A 15 -5.15 9.46 17.52
CA VAL A 15 -4.07 10.38 17.12
C VAL A 15 -3.02 9.65 16.29
N LEU A 16 -2.57 8.46 16.73
CA LEU A 16 -1.63 7.64 15.98
C LEU A 16 -2.19 7.25 14.61
N ALA A 17 -3.46 6.81 14.55
CA ALA A 17 -4.11 6.47 13.29
C ALA A 17 -4.20 7.66 12.33
N GLN A 18 -4.48 8.87 12.83
CA GLN A 18 -4.47 10.09 12.03
C GLN A 18 -3.08 10.42 11.48
N ALA A 19 -2.02 10.27 12.28
CA ALA A 19 -0.65 10.48 11.85
C ALA A 19 -0.27 9.49 10.74
N ILE A 20 -0.53 8.20 10.94
CA ILE A 20 -0.26 7.15 9.95
C ILE A 20 -1.04 7.40 8.66
N ALA A 21 -2.33 7.76 8.74
CA ALA A 21 -3.14 8.07 7.56
C ALA A 21 -2.56 9.24 6.74
N LYS A 22 -2.12 10.32 7.41
CA LYS A 22 -1.45 11.45 6.75
C LYS A 22 -0.17 11.01 6.04
N LEU A 23 0.64 10.16 6.67
CA LEU A 23 1.87 9.63 6.08
C LEU A 23 1.57 8.74 4.86
N ILE A 24 0.65 7.79 4.98
CA ILE A 24 0.24 6.91 3.89
C ILE A 24 -0.20 7.70 2.67
N LEU A 25 -1.04 8.73 2.86
CA LEU A 25 -1.52 9.58 1.77
C LEU A 25 -0.42 10.48 1.20
N ARG A 26 0.43 11.07 2.05
CA ARG A 26 1.51 11.97 1.65
C ARG A 26 2.55 11.27 0.78
N PHE A 27 2.96 10.07 1.18
CA PHE A 27 3.98 9.28 0.49
C PHE A 27 3.41 8.28 -0.50
N ARG A 28 2.08 8.25 -0.68
CA ARG A 28 1.36 7.31 -1.56
C ARG A 28 1.73 5.85 -1.27
N PHE A 29 1.85 5.50 0.01
CA PHE A 29 2.09 4.11 0.40
C PHE A 29 0.86 3.27 0.10
N SER A 30 1.12 2.05 -0.37
CA SER A 30 0.05 1.09 -0.57
C SER A 30 -0.48 0.64 0.78
N ARG A 31 -1.79 0.83 1.03
CA ARG A 31 -2.42 0.41 2.29
C ARG A 31 -2.24 -1.09 2.53
N SER A 32 -2.40 -1.93 1.51
CA SER A 32 -2.24 -3.38 1.66
C SER A 32 -0.80 -3.73 2.02
N ARG A 33 0.17 -3.11 1.35
CA ARG A 33 1.60 -3.30 1.65
C ARG A 33 1.97 -2.83 3.05
N PHE A 34 1.46 -1.67 3.48
CA PHE A 34 1.68 -1.14 4.82
C PHE A 34 1.17 -2.10 5.90
N LEU A 35 -0.05 -2.63 5.74
CA LEU A 35 -0.61 -3.59 6.70
C LEU A 35 0.20 -4.89 6.75
N THR A 36 0.63 -5.41 5.59
CA THR A 36 1.50 -6.59 5.55
C THR A 36 2.83 -6.36 6.27
N LEU A 37 3.47 -5.21 6.07
CA LEU A 37 4.71 -4.86 6.77
C LEU A 37 4.48 -4.63 8.27
N LEU A 38 3.35 -4.03 8.65
CA LEU A 38 3.00 -3.87 10.06
C LEU A 38 2.82 -5.24 10.74
N ASP A 39 2.13 -6.18 10.09
CA ASP A 39 1.97 -7.54 10.59
C ASP A 39 3.32 -8.26 10.75
N GLU A 40 4.23 -8.09 9.77
CA GLU A 40 5.59 -8.62 9.82
C GLU A 40 6.37 -8.07 11.02
N GLU A 41 6.42 -6.74 11.17
CA GLU A 41 7.09 -6.07 12.29
C GLU A 41 6.48 -6.47 13.63
N LEU A 42 5.16 -6.58 13.75
CA LEU A 42 4.51 -7.04 14.98
C LEU A 42 4.97 -8.44 15.39
N VAL A 43 5.10 -9.37 14.43
CA VAL A 43 5.58 -10.73 14.69
C VAL A 43 7.06 -10.73 15.07
N LEU A 44 7.89 -9.96 14.37
CA LEU A 44 9.32 -9.84 14.66
C LEU A 44 9.57 -9.24 16.04
N GLN A 45 8.89 -8.15 16.38
CA GLN A 45 8.98 -7.53 17.71
C GLN A 45 8.48 -8.47 18.81
N ALA A 46 7.38 -9.20 18.58
CA ALA A 46 6.88 -10.19 19.52
C ALA A 46 7.87 -11.36 19.74
N LYS A 47 8.59 -11.78 18.69
CA LYS A 47 9.62 -12.81 18.76
C LYS A 47 10.91 -12.32 19.41
N ASN A 48 11.29 -11.07 19.19
CA ASN A 48 12.45 -10.45 19.84
C ASN A 48 12.22 -10.29 21.36
N ASN A 49 11.01 -9.92 21.76
CA ASN A 49 10.63 -9.83 23.18
C ASN A 49 10.57 -11.20 23.87
N ASP A 50 10.35 -12.29 23.12
CA ASP A 50 10.33 -13.66 23.65
C ASP A 50 10.87 -14.66 22.61
N PRO A 51 12.20 -14.87 22.60
CA PRO A 51 12.86 -15.74 21.63
C PRO A 51 12.37 -17.20 21.68
N GLN A 52 11.78 -17.65 22.78
CA GLN A 52 11.28 -19.02 22.94
C GLN A 52 9.80 -19.18 22.53
N ALA A 53 9.11 -18.08 22.21
CA ALA A 53 7.73 -18.12 21.75
C ALA A 53 7.60 -18.99 20.48
N ASN A 54 6.72 -19.98 20.53
CA ASN A 54 6.33 -20.77 19.37
C ASN A 54 5.26 -20.02 18.54
N ASN A 55 4.95 -20.55 17.35
CA ASN A 55 4.01 -19.90 16.43
C ASN A 55 2.60 -19.69 17.01
N VAL A 56 2.16 -20.53 17.96
CA VAL A 56 0.86 -20.38 18.62
C VAL A 56 0.90 -19.20 19.59
N THR A 57 1.95 -19.09 20.40
CA THR A 57 2.15 -17.97 21.32
C THR A 57 2.23 -16.64 20.56
N LEU A 58 2.97 -16.58 19.46
CA LEU A 58 3.06 -15.38 18.62
C LEU A 58 1.71 -15.01 18.01
N SER A 59 0.94 -16.00 17.54
CA SER A 59 -0.41 -15.81 17.00
C SER A 59 -1.37 -15.22 18.03
N ILE A 60 -1.30 -15.68 19.29
CA ILE A 60 -2.13 -15.15 20.39
C ILE A 60 -1.78 -13.69 20.69
N ARG A 61 -0.49 -13.36 20.76
CA ARG A 61 -0.03 -12.00 21.11
C ARG A 61 -0.31 -10.96 20.04
N THR A 62 -0.18 -11.35 18.77
CA THR A 62 -0.31 -10.43 17.63
C THR A 62 -1.72 -10.43 17.03
N GLY A 63 -2.54 -11.45 17.33
CA GLY A 63 -3.82 -11.67 16.67
C GLY A 63 -3.71 -12.19 15.23
N ILE A 64 -2.50 -12.41 14.72
CA ILE A 64 -2.25 -12.92 13.36
C ILE A 64 -2.44 -14.43 13.34
N ASN A 65 -3.04 -14.96 12.27
CA ASN A 65 -3.27 -16.40 12.15
C ASN A 65 -1.93 -17.17 12.14
N ARG A 66 -1.82 -18.19 13.00
CA ARG A 66 -0.63 -19.05 13.15
C ARG A 66 -0.04 -19.61 11.85
N ARG A 67 -0.85 -19.76 10.79
CA ARG A 67 -0.41 -20.25 9.47
C ARG A 67 0.51 -19.27 8.74
N TYR A 68 0.38 -17.98 9.02
CA TYR A 68 1.17 -16.92 8.37
C TYR A 68 2.43 -16.56 9.18
N ILE A 69 2.49 -16.92 10.47
CA ILE A 69 3.63 -16.62 11.34
C ILE A 69 4.97 -17.11 10.79
N PRO A 70 5.12 -18.36 10.27
CA PRO A 70 6.39 -18.81 9.69
C PRO A 70 6.85 -17.95 8.50
N GLN A 71 5.91 -17.55 7.63
CA GLN A 71 6.19 -16.73 6.45
C GLN A 71 6.64 -15.32 6.85
N LEU A 72 5.98 -14.75 7.87
CA LEU A 72 6.37 -13.45 8.42
C LEU A 72 7.75 -13.48 9.10
N LEU A 73 8.09 -14.57 9.78
CA LEU A 73 9.41 -14.73 10.41
C LEU A 73 10.54 -14.97 9.39
N SER A 74 10.24 -15.61 8.25
CA SER A 74 11.23 -15.84 7.19
C SER A 74 11.43 -14.64 6.27
N GLY A 75 10.64 -13.57 6.43
CA GLY A 75 10.60 -12.45 5.48
C GLY A 75 10.09 -12.88 4.10
N GLU A 76 9.41 -14.03 4.00
CA GLU A 76 8.74 -14.42 2.77
C GLU A 76 7.56 -13.48 2.56
N ALA A 77 7.68 -12.62 1.54
CA ALA A 77 6.68 -11.62 1.23
C ALA A 77 5.29 -12.27 1.11
N MET A 78 4.44 -12.05 2.12
CA MET A 78 3.01 -12.33 1.99
C MET A 78 2.54 -11.52 0.79
N HIS A 79 2.05 -12.22 -0.24
CA HIS A 79 1.69 -11.58 -1.51
C HIS A 79 0.54 -10.61 -1.25
N SER A 80 0.86 -9.34 -0.96
CA SER A 80 -0.13 -8.28 -0.86
C SER A 80 -0.83 -8.24 -2.21
N LYS A 81 -2.16 -8.32 -2.22
CA LYS A 81 -2.92 -8.20 -3.47
C LYS A 81 -2.46 -6.92 -4.18
N PRO A 82 -2.02 -7.01 -5.44
CA PRO A 82 -1.54 -5.84 -6.16
C PRO A 82 -2.66 -4.79 -6.23
N GLU A 83 -2.27 -3.52 -6.13
CA GLU A 83 -3.24 -2.44 -6.19
C GLU A 83 -3.99 -2.45 -7.52
N ARG A 84 -5.31 -2.23 -7.48
CA ARG A 84 -6.14 -2.28 -8.69
C ARG A 84 -5.65 -1.31 -9.76
N LEU A 85 -5.24 -0.10 -9.38
CA LEU A 85 -4.66 0.88 -10.30
C LEU A 85 -3.37 0.37 -10.96
N LYS A 86 -2.52 -0.33 -10.19
CA LYS A 86 -1.28 -0.93 -10.71
C LYS A 86 -1.59 -2.05 -11.69
N MET A 87 -2.53 -2.94 -11.36
CA MET A 87 -2.97 -4.01 -12.27
C MET A 87 -3.56 -3.45 -13.56
N ILE A 88 -4.39 -2.41 -13.47
CA ILE A 88 -4.96 -1.74 -14.65
C ILE A 88 -3.84 -1.13 -15.51
N LEU A 89 -2.83 -0.49 -14.89
CA LEU A 89 -1.70 0.07 -15.62
C LEU A 89 -0.86 -1.01 -16.31
N GLU A 90 -0.65 -2.17 -15.67
CA GLU A 90 0.04 -3.32 -16.25
C GLU A 90 -0.74 -3.91 -17.43
N ASP A 91 -2.05 -4.10 -17.30
CA ASP A 91 -2.92 -4.57 -18.38
C ASP A 91 -2.98 -3.57 -19.54
N LEU A 92 -2.95 -2.26 -19.26
CA LEU A 92 -2.87 -1.24 -20.30
C LEU A 92 -1.56 -1.32 -21.06
N LYS A 93 -0.42 -1.46 -20.36
CA LYS A 93 0.90 -1.63 -20.99
C LYS A 93 0.90 -2.86 -21.90
N TRP A 94 0.46 -3.99 -21.36
CA TRP A 94 0.38 -5.24 -22.12
C TRP A 94 -0.55 -5.11 -23.33
N THR A 95 -1.74 -4.54 -23.16
CA THR A 95 -2.72 -4.36 -24.24
C THR A 95 -2.19 -3.43 -25.34
N SER A 96 -1.56 -2.32 -24.94
CA SER A 96 -0.96 -1.35 -25.85
C SER A 96 0.12 -1.98 -26.74
N GLN A 97 0.97 -2.82 -26.15
CA GLN A 97 2.05 -3.51 -26.85
C GLN A 97 1.53 -4.66 -27.73
N LYS A 98 0.66 -5.50 -27.18
CA LYS A 98 0.21 -6.73 -27.85
C LYS A 98 -0.81 -6.48 -28.96
N HIS A 99 -1.79 -5.61 -28.72
CA HIS A 99 -2.93 -5.43 -29.63
C HIS A 99 -2.81 -4.21 -30.53
N TYR A 100 -2.09 -3.18 -30.10
CA TYR A 100 -1.98 -1.92 -30.84
C TYR A 100 -0.56 -1.59 -31.28
N GLN A 101 0.45 -2.35 -30.81
CA GLN A 101 1.87 -2.11 -31.07
C GLN A 101 2.26 -0.63 -30.89
N SER A 102 1.65 0.01 -29.89
CA SER A 102 1.81 1.44 -29.63
C SER A 102 1.76 1.71 -28.15
N GLY A 103 2.18 2.91 -27.71
CA GLY A 103 1.96 3.36 -26.34
C GLY A 103 0.51 3.80 -26.04
N LYS A 104 -0.46 3.48 -26.91
CA LYS A 104 -1.82 4.02 -26.87
C LYS A 104 -2.89 2.91 -26.88
N VAL A 105 -3.96 3.11 -26.13
CA VAL A 105 -5.13 2.22 -26.05
C VAL A 105 -6.40 3.05 -26.25
N PRO A 106 -7.40 2.61 -27.04
CA PRO A 106 -8.69 3.30 -27.14
C PRO A 106 -9.37 3.47 -25.78
N LEU A 107 -10.01 4.62 -25.55
CA LEU A 107 -10.72 4.87 -24.29
C LEU A 107 -11.94 3.96 -24.12
N LYS A 108 -12.70 3.76 -25.20
CA LYS A 108 -13.98 3.05 -25.22
C LYS A 108 -14.09 2.14 -26.43
N GLY A 109 -14.95 1.13 -26.34
CA GLY A 109 -15.24 0.18 -27.41
C GLY A 109 -15.35 -1.25 -26.90
N SER A 110 -15.68 -2.17 -27.80
CA SER A 110 -16.17 -3.51 -27.45
C SER A 110 -15.12 -4.42 -26.79
N PHE A 111 -13.83 -4.29 -27.15
CA PHE A 111 -12.76 -5.14 -26.63
C PHE A 111 -11.43 -4.39 -26.58
N ASN A 112 -10.57 -4.78 -25.61
CA ASN A 112 -9.19 -4.28 -25.46
C ASN A 112 -9.07 -2.76 -25.32
N THR A 113 -10.08 -2.13 -24.72
CA THR A 113 -10.14 -0.69 -24.47
C THR A 113 -9.91 -0.41 -22.99
N PHE A 114 -9.56 0.84 -22.67
CA PHE A 114 -9.39 1.27 -21.28
C PHE A 114 -10.65 0.98 -20.44
N GLU A 115 -11.84 1.23 -20.98
CA GLU A 115 -13.13 0.92 -20.35
C GLU A 115 -13.26 -0.57 -20.04
N THR A 116 -13.04 -1.46 -21.02
CA THR A 116 -13.16 -2.92 -20.81
C THR A 116 -12.12 -3.47 -19.81
N ILE A 117 -10.90 -2.90 -19.77
CA ILE A 117 -9.87 -3.27 -18.79
C ILE A 117 -10.29 -2.83 -17.38
N CYS A 118 -10.84 -1.62 -17.25
CA CYS A 118 -11.37 -1.12 -15.98
C CYS A 118 -12.54 -1.97 -15.48
N GLU A 119 -13.45 -2.36 -16.38
CA GLU A 119 -14.55 -3.27 -16.05
C GLU A 119 -14.03 -4.62 -15.55
N LEU A 120 -13.04 -5.21 -16.23
CA LEU A 120 -12.47 -6.49 -15.82
C LEU A 120 -11.82 -6.45 -14.42
N ARG A 121 -11.16 -5.35 -14.05
CA ARG A 121 -10.37 -5.24 -12.81
C ARG A 121 -11.08 -4.52 -11.67
N ALA A 122 -12.10 -3.73 -11.96
CA ALA A 122 -12.75 -2.85 -11.00
C ALA A 122 -14.28 -2.80 -11.17
N SER A 123 -14.90 -3.79 -11.83
CA SER A 123 -16.36 -3.91 -11.97
C SER A 123 -17.09 -3.59 -10.67
N GLY A 124 -18.09 -2.71 -10.75
CA GLY A 124 -18.98 -2.35 -9.64
C GLY A 124 -18.33 -1.60 -8.47
N THR A 125 -17.06 -1.19 -8.57
CA THR A 125 -16.35 -0.53 -7.46
C THR A 125 -15.84 0.87 -7.78
N LEU A 126 -15.34 1.11 -8.99
CA LEU A 126 -14.84 2.40 -9.43
C LEU A 126 -15.28 2.63 -10.88
N THR A 127 -15.65 3.86 -11.22
CA THR A 127 -15.93 4.23 -12.61
C THR A 127 -14.61 4.35 -13.38
N TYR A 128 -14.58 3.97 -14.65
CA TYR A 128 -13.39 4.15 -15.49
C TYR A 128 -12.94 5.62 -15.53
N LYS A 129 -13.89 6.58 -15.44
CA LYS A 129 -13.58 8.01 -15.38
C LYS A 129 -12.76 8.37 -14.14
N ALA A 130 -13.15 7.89 -12.96
CA ALA A 130 -12.40 8.13 -11.72
C ALA A 130 -11.00 7.48 -11.76
N ILE A 131 -10.91 6.28 -12.34
CA ILE A 131 -9.64 5.58 -12.55
C ILE A 131 -8.73 6.39 -13.49
N LEU A 132 -9.28 6.90 -14.60
CA LEU A 132 -8.54 7.70 -15.56
C LEU A 132 -8.03 9.00 -14.94
N GLU A 133 -8.87 9.72 -14.21
CA GLU A 133 -8.51 10.95 -13.50
C GLU A 133 -7.36 10.72 -12.51
N GLU A 134 -7.41 9.63 -11.74
CA GLU A 134 -6.36 9.31 -10.78
C GLU A 134 -5.05 8.92 -11.49
N LEU A 135 -5.09 8.12 -12.56
CA LEU A 135 -3.90 7.77 -13.34
C LEU A 135 -3.26 8.99 -14.02
N MET A 136 -4.07 9.96 -14.46
CA MET A 136 -3.60 11.23 -15.01
C MET A 136 -2.97 12.11 -13.92
N LYS A 137 -3.59 12.19 -12.75
CA LYS A 137 -3.05 12.91 -11.58
C LYS A 137 -1.72 12.33 -11.09
N GLN A 138 -1.54 11.02 -11.25
CA GLN A 138 -0.28 10.33 -10.97
C GLN A 138 0.77 10.48 -12.08
N GLY A 139 0.43 11.14 -13.20
CA GLY A 139 1.33 11.32 -14.35
C GLY A 139 1.67 10.01 -15.08
N LYS A 140 0.86 8.96 -14.93
CA LYS A 140 1.12 7.64 -15.52
C LYS A 140 0.50 7.50 -16.92
N VAL A 141 -0.53 8.29 -17.22
CA VAL A 141 -1.22 8.31 -18.52
C VAL A 141 -1.64 9.73 -18.90
N LYS A 142 -1.89 9.96 -20.20
CA LYS A 142 -2.54 11.16 -20.72
C LYS A 142 -3.62 10.81 -21.73
N VAL A 143 -4.60 11.70 -21.91
CA VAL A 143 -5.63 11.54 -22.94
C VAL A 143 -5.16 12.21 -24.24
N ALA A 144 -5.17 11.45 -25.33
CA ALA A 144 -4.79 11.89 -26.68
C ALA A 144 -5.94 11.59 -27.64
N GLY A 145 -6.90 12.53 -27.74
CA GLY A 145 -8.15 12.31 -28.47
C GLY A 145 -8.98 11.20 -27.82
N ASN A 146 -9.40 10.20 -28.60
CA ASN A 146 -10.16 9.05 -28.10
C ASN A 146 -9.29 7.89 -27.58
N LYS A 147 -8.04 8.17 -27.18
CA LYS A 147 -7.08 7.18 -26.71
C LYS A 147 -6.44 7.62 -25.40
N VAL A 148 -6.10 6.66 -24.56
CA VAL A 148 -5.18 6.84 -23.44
C VAL A 148 -3.77 6.52 -23.92
N GLU A 149 -2.81 7.39 -23.64
CA GLU A 149 -1.40 7.22 -23.93
C GLU A 149 -0.65 6.99 -22.62
N ILE A 150 0.11 5.89 -22.56
CA ILE A 150 0.87 5.48 -21.39
C ILE A 150 2.17 6.28 -21.37
N ILE A 151 2.43 6.95 -20.26
CA ILE A 151 3.65 7.75 -20.09
C ILE A 151 4.72 6.84 -19.49
N SER A 152 5.76 6.57 -20.27
CA SER A 152 6.97 5.91 -19.80
C SER A 152 7.82 6.94 -19.06
N ASN A 153 7.58 7.16 -17.77
CA ASN A 153 8.52 7.97 -16.97
C ASN A 153 9.77 7.13 -16.71
N ASN A 154 10.93 7.67 -17.11
CA ASN A 154 12.24 7.21 -16.68
C ASN A 154 12.33 7.28 -15.14
N SER A 155 13.11 6.36 -14.58
CA SER A 155 13.32 6.03 -13.16
C SER A 155 13.67 7.16 -12.17
N GLU A 156 13.74 8.42 -12.60
CA GLU A 156 14.25 9.55 -11.81
C GLU A 156 13.22 10.09 -10.79
N GLN A 157 11.94 10.23 -11.18
CA GLN A 157 10.89 10.69 -10.25
C GLN A 157 10.57 9.69 -9.13
N ASP A 158 10.72 8.40 -9.40
CA ASP A 158 10.54 7.36 -8.38
C ASP A 158 11.72 7.33 -7.39
N ASN A 159 12.91 7.82 -7.78
CA ASN A 159 14.09 7.92 -6.90
C ASN A 159 14.00 9.11 -5.95
N GLU A 160 13.65 10.31 -6.43
CA GLU A 160 13.51 11.50 -5.56
C GLU A 160 12.43 11.30 -4.48
N HIS A 161 11.29 10.70 -4.83
CA HIS A 161 10.24 10.38 -3.86
C HIS A 161 10.68 9.32 -2.84
N ARG A 162 11.49 8.35 -3.24
CA ARG A 162 12.06 7.33 -2.32
C ARG A 162 13.10 7.94 -1.37
N GLU A 163 13.95 8.83 -1.86
CA GLU A 163 14.98 9.48 -1.07
C GLU A 163 14.37 10.45 -0.04
N PHE A 164 13.37 11.24 -0.45
CA PHE A 164 12.60 12.08 0.47
C PHE A 164 11.82 11.28 1.51
N ALA A 165 11.21 10.15 1.13
CA ALA A 165 10.54 9.25 2.06
C ALA A 165 11.53 8.66 3.07
N ARG A 166 12.72 8.23 2.61
CA ARG A 166 13.78 7.70 3.48
C ARG A 166 14.24 8.73 4.53
N ASN A 167 14.51 9.96 4.11
CA ASN A 167 14.91 11.05 5.02
C ASN A 167 13.79 11.46 6.01
N SER A 168 12.52 11.25 5.63
CA SER A 168 11.37 11.52 6.50
C SER A 168 11.12 10.39 7.51
N VAL A 169 11.42 9.14 7.13
CA VAL A 169 11.30 7.96 8.01
C VAL A 169 12.31 8.02 9.16
N GLU A 170 13.55 8.45 8.91
CA GLU A 170 14.54 8.63 9.99
C GLU A 170 14.03 9.61 11.06
N LYS A 171 13.42 10.74 10.65
CA LYS A 171 12.83 11.70 11.60
C LYS A 171 11.65 11.13 12.38
N VAL A 172 10.82 10.29 11.75
CA VAL A 172 9.71 9.61 12.44
C VAL A 172 10.23 8.60 13.45
N PHE A 173 11.27 7.83 13.11
CA PHE A 173 11.92 6.88 14.02
C PHE A 173 12.47 7.56 15.27
N TYR A 174 13.22 8.65 15.11
CA TYR A 174 13.73 9.43 16.25
C TYR A 174 12.62 9.96 17.15
N THR A 175 11.54 10.46 16.55
CA THR A 175 10.40 10.99 17.32
C THR A 175 9.69 9.90 18.12
N VAL A 176 9.54 8.69 17.54
CA VAL A 176 8.90 7.55 18.22
C VAL A 176 9.79 7.01 19.34
N GLU A 177 11.11 6.93 19.13
CA GLU A 177 12.05 6.48 20.17
C GLU A 177 12.11 7.46 21.35
N GLU A 178 12.10 8.77 21.10
CA GLU A 178 12.02 9.78 22.17
C GLU A 178 10.76 9.59 23.01
N ILE A 179 9.60 9.42 22.38
CA ILE A 179 8.31 9.19 23.07
C ILE A 179 8.40 7.95 23.96
N ILE A 180 8.92 6.83 23.44
CA ILE A 180 9.06 5.56 24.18
C ILE A 180 10.02 5.70 25.37
N GLN A 181 11.07 6.53 25.26
CA GLN A 181 12.00 6.78 26.37
C GLN A 181 11.42 7.70 27.45
N THR A 182 10.61 8.69 27.08
CA THR A 182 9.93 9.56 28.06
C THR A 182 8.89 8.86 28.90
N GLU A 183 8.27 7.77 28.43
CA GLU A 183 7.30 6.99 29.23
C GLU A 183 7.96 5.98 30.20
N LYS A 184 9.28 5.78 30.12
CA LYS A 184 10.04 4.88 31.01
C LYS A 184 10.64 5.56 32.25
N ASN A 185 10.53 6.89 32.35
CA ASN A 185 10.99 7.70 33.49
C ASN A 185 9.78 8.29 34.25
#